data_AF-A0A7J5VUI6-F1
#
_entry.id   AF-A0A7J5VUI6-F1
#
_cell.length_a   1.000
_cell.length_b   1.000
_cell.length_c   1.000
_cell.angle_alpha   90.00
_cell.angle_beta   90.00
_cell.angle_gamma   90.00
#
_symmetry.space_group_name_H-M   'P 1'
#
loop_
_entity.id
_entity.type
_entity.pdbx_description
1 polymer ?
#
loop_
_entity_poly.entity_id
_entity_poly.type
_entity_poly.pdbx_seq_one_letter_code
_entity_poly.pdbx_strand_id
1 'polypeptide(L)' 'MNEIETIFNNLDPEDAATQTATALKQLLPLLGEEGRNRFIMNLLGETGQDKISSMVHL' A
#
# COMPACT_ATOMS: atom_id res chain seq x y z
N MET A 1 -2.29 2.34 18.39
CA MET A 1 -3.09 2.50 17.15
C MET A 1 -2.47 3.65 16.40
N ASN A 2 -2.08 3.46 15.14
CA ASN A 2 -1.46 4.52 14.37
C ASN A 2 -2.48 5.64 14.12
N GLU A 3 -2.08 6.92 14.14
CA GLU A 3 -3.05 8.03 13.96
C GLU A 3 -3.76 7.93 12.60
N ILE A 4 -3.05 7.44 11.58
CA ILE A 4 -3.57 7.18 10.24
C ILE A 4 -4.66 6.10 10.25
N GLU A 5 -4.49 5.03 11.01
CA GLU A 5 -5.50 3.97 11.13
C GLU A 5 -6.77 4.47 11.84
N THR A 6 -6.60 5.37 12.81
CA THR A 6 -7.73 5.96 13.53
C THR A 6 -8.54 6.88 12.60
N ILE A 7 -7.87 7.63 11.72
CA ILE A 7 -8.52 8.48 10.72
C ILE A 7 -9.29 7.62 9.72
N PHE A 8 -8.70 6.53 9.22
CA PHE A 8 -9.37 5.67 8.25
C PHE A 8 -10.54 4.88 8.83
N ASN A 9 -10.48 4.47 10.10
CA ASN A 9 -11.59 3.75 10.75
C ASN A 9 -12.81 4.64 11.05
N ASN A 10 -12.64 5.97 11.03
CA ASN A 10 -13.74 6.93 11.26
C ASN A 10 -14.28 7.54 9.96
N LEU A 11 -13.67 7.23 8.81
CA LEU A 11 -14.12 7.69 7.50
C LEU A 11 -14.98 6.64 6.82
N ASP A 12 -15.92 7.10 6.00
CA ASP A 12 -16.59 6.22 5.06
C ASP A 12 -15.53 5.57 4.14
N PRO A 13 -15.62 4.27 3.84
CA PRO A 13 -14.62 3.57 3.02
C PRO A 13 -14.36 4.25 1.66
N GLU A 14 -15.39 4.84 1.04
CA GLU A 14 -15.25 5.52 -0.25
C GLU A 14 -14.48 6.85 -0.10
N ASP A 15 -14.75 7.60 0.97
CA ASP A 15 -14.04 8.84 1.30
C ASP A 15 -12.59 8.56 1.69
N ALA A 16 -12.36 7.51 2.46
CA ALA A 16 -11.02 7.02 2.82
C ALA A 16 -10.20 6.68 1.56
N ALA A 17 -10.79 5.95 0.62
CA ALA A 17 -10.14 5.59 -0.64
C ALA A 17 -9.82 6.83 -1.49
N THR A 18 -10.76 7.78 -1.56
CA THR A 18 -10.61 9.02 -2.35
C THR A 18 -9.51 9.92 -1.79
N GLN A 19 -9.46 10.09 -0.46
CA GLN A 19 -8.42 10.88 0.21
C GLN A 19 -7.04 10.22 0.08
N THR A 20 -6.97 8.90 0.23
CA THR A 20 -5.73 8.13 0.03
C THR A 20 -5.21 8.27 -1.40
N ALA A 21 -6.07 8.12 -2.41
CA ALA A 21 -5.69 8.29 -3.81
C ALA A 21 -5.16 9.70 -4.10
N THR A 22 -5.73 10.72 -3.45
CA THR A 22 -5.30 12.12 -3.58
C THR A 22 -3.91 12.34 -2.97
N ALA A 23 -3.69 11.83 -1.76
CA ALA A 23 -2.38 11.89 -1.10
C ALA A 23 -1.30 11.14 -1.91
N LEU A 24 -1.63 9.96 -2.44
CA LEU A 24 -0.71 9.17 -3.26
C LEU A 24 -0.35 9.88 -4.58
N LYS A 25 -1.28 10.57 -5.23
CA LYS A 25 -0.98 11.37 -6.44
C LYS A 25 0.05 12.46 -6.19
N GLN A 26 0.09 13.03 -4.98
CA GLN A 26 1.06 14.05 -4.59
C GLN A 26 2.40 13.43 -4.16
N LEU A 27 2.36 12.25 -3.52
CA LEU A 27 3.54 11.60 -2.95
C LEU A 27 4.34 10.80 -3.99
N LEU A 28 3.68 10.09 -4.92
CA LEU A 28 4.33 9.25 -5.93
C LEU A 28 5.37 9.99 -6.79
N PRO A 29 5.13 11.22 -7.29
CA PRO A 29 6.13 11.95 -8.06
C PRO A 29 7.42 12.26 -7.29
N LEU A 30 7.35 12.36 -5.95
CA LEU A 30 8.47 12.70 -5.08
C LEU A 30 9.42 11.52 -4.81
N LEU A 31 8.96 10.28 -5.04
CA LEU A 31 9.71 9.05 -4.70
C LEU A 31 10.82 8.69 -5.71
N GLY A 32 10.98 9.45 -6.80
CA GLY A 32 11.85 9.03 -7.91
C GLY A 32 11.32 7.77 -8.61
N GLU A 33 12.06 7.25 -9.60
CA GLU A 33 11.62 6.09 -10.40
C GLU A 33 11.68 4.78 -9.60
N GLU A 34 12.80 4.52 -8.91
CA GLU A 34 12.98 3.31 -8.09
C GLU A 34 12.00 3.24 -6.90
N GLY A 35 11.73 4.38 -6.24
CA GLY A 35 10.79 4.44 -5.13
C GLY A 35 9.35 4.20 -5.56
N ARG A 36 8.97 4.68 -6.75
CA ARG A 36 7.67 4.37 -7.36
C ARG A 36 7.53 2.88 -7.69
N ASN A 37 8.54 2.28 -8.32
CA ASN A 37 8.51 0.85 -8.66
C ASN A 37 8.38 -0.03 -7.40
N ARG A 38 9.15 0.28 -6.35
CA ARG A 38 9.06 -0.44 -5.06
C ARG A 38 7.69 -0.27 -4.41
N PHE A 39 7.13 0.94 -4.44
CA PHE A 39 5.79 1.21 -3.90
C PHE A 39 4.71 0.37 -4.61
N ILE A 40 4.74 0.33 -5.95
CA ILE A 40 3.78 -0.45 -6.74
C ILE A 40 3.94 -1.95 -6.49
N MET A 41 5.17 -2.47 -6.40
CA MET A 41 5.43 -3.87 -6.05
C MET A 41 4.87 -4.23 -4.66
N ASN A 42 5.05 -3.35 -3.67
CA ASN A 42 4.52 -3.57 -2.33
C ASN A 42 2.98 -3.47 -2.29
N LEU A 43 2.37 -2.57 -3.07
CA LEU A 43 0.92 -2.36 -3.11
C LEU A 43 0.19 -3.50 -3.80
N LEU A 44 0.72 -4.00 -4.91
CA LEU A 44 0.15 -5.14 -5.64
C LEU A 44 0.46 -6.49 -4.97
N GLY A 45 1.33 -6.47 -3.96
CA GLY A 45 1.91 -7.65 -3.35
C GLY A 45 2.92 -8.31 -4.28
N GLU A 46 3.94 -8.95 -3.72
CA GLU A 46 4.77 -9.88 -4.48
C GLU A 46 3.86 -11.03 -4.95
N THR A 47 3.32 -10.94 -6.16
CA THR A 47 2.63 -12.05 -6.86
C THR A 47 3.51 -13.29 -7.09
N GLY A 48 4.68 -13.38 -6.46
CA GLY A 48 5.64 -14.49 -6.58
C GLY A 48 6.17 -15.10 -5.27
N GLN A 49 5.97 -14.52 -4.08
CA GLN A 49 6.58 -15.06 -2.84
C GLN A 49 5.66 -15.96 -2.00
N ASP A 50 4.34 -15.84 -2.13
CA ASP A 50 3.41 -16.69 -1.37
C ASP A 50 3.53 -18.19 -1.74
N LYS A 51 4.07 -18.51 -2.94
CA LYS A 51 4.35 -19.90 -3.34
C LYS A 51 5.59 -20.53 -2.69
N ILE A 52 6.56 -19.76 -2.17
CA ILE A 52 7.78 -20.33 -1.57
C ILE A 52 7.60 -20.58 -0.08
N SER A 53 6.80 -19.76 0.62
CA SER A 53 6.54 -20.00 2.05
C SER A 53 5.69 -21.26 2.30
N SER A 54 4.90 -21.71 1.30
CA SER A 54 4.14 -22.96 1.39
C SER A 54 4.99 -24.23 1.14
N MET A 55 6.27 -24.12 0.78
CA MET A 55 7.22 -25.25 0.68
C MET A 55 8.18 -25.36 1.87
N VAL A 56 8.01 -24.52 2.90
CA VAL A 56 8.76 -24.59 4.18
C VAL A 56 7.77 -24.52 5.34
N HIS A 57 6.75 -25.38 5.30
CA HIS A 57 6.16 -25.95 6.50
C HIS A 57 6.17 -27.46 6.32
N LEU A 58 6.69 -28.14 7.35
CA LEU A 58 7.02 -29.57 7.45
C LEU A 58 5.89 -30.51 7.02
#